data_AF-A0A536CEW8-F1
#
_entry.id   AF-A0A536CEW8-F1
#
_cell.length_a   1.000
_cell.length_b   1.000
_cell.length_c   1.000
_cell.angle_alpha   90.00
_cell.angle_beta   90.00
_cell.angle_gamma   90.00
#
_symmetry.space_group_name_H-M   'P 1'
#
loop_
_entity.id
_entity.type
_entity.pdbx_description
1 polymer ?
#
loop_
_entity_poly.entity_id
_entity_poly.type
_entity_poly.pdbx_seq_one_letter_code
_entity_poly.pdbx_strand_id
1 'polypeptide(L)'
;MRSGQQTTATAVEQNTTRRRGVGLRAVNPERASPGFTLFAPLIWGDGKVYLVDLHGNVVHTWNMPYPPGLSGYLTERGTLFYNGRTSEESFLNRFPFKGGV
;
A
#
# COMPACT_ATOMS: atom_id res chain seq x y z
N MET A 1 -29.15 -26.05 22.24
CA MET A 1 -28.53 -25.73 20.94
C MET A 1 -28.38 -24.21 20.86
N ARG A 2 -27.17 -23.68 21.14
CA ARG A 2 -26.89 -22.24 21.00
C ARG A 2 -26.49 -21.99 19.54
N SER A 3 -27.35 -21.28 18.82
CA SER A 3 -27.11 -20.77 17.47
C SER A 3 -25.78 -20.01 17.43
N GLY A 4 -24.95 -20.34 16.45
CA GLY A 4 -23.63 -19.76 16.25
C GLY A 4 -23.69 -18.26 16.00
N GLN A 5 -22.73 -17.54 16.55
CA GLN A 5 -22.49 -16.14 16.23
C GLN A 5 -22.11 -16.05 14.75
N GLN A 6 -23.00 -15.49 13.93
CA GLN A 6 -22.68 -15.03 12.59
C GLN A 6 -21.66 -13.91 12.71
N THR A 7 -20.45 -14.13 12.18
CA THR A 7 -19.43 -13.11 11.98
C THR A 7 -19.97 -12.10 10.97
N THR A 8 -20.63 -11.06 11.44
CA THR A 8 -21.18 -10.01 10.57
C THR A 8 -20.02 -9.27 9.90
N ALA A 9 -19.86 -9.47 8.59
CA ALA A 9 -19.11 -8.56 7.74
C ALA A 9 -19.56 -7.12 8.08
N THR A 10 -18.64 -6.29 8.57
CA THR A 10 -19.00 -4.95 9.04
C THR A 10 -19.47 -4.14 7.82
N ALA A 11 -20.78 -3.91 7.73
CA ALA A 11 -21.37 -3.21 6.60
C ALA A 11 -20.70 -1.84 6.43
N VAL A 12 -20.19 -1.57 5.22
CA VAL A 12 -19.47 -0.34 4.91
C VAL A 12 -20.43 0.86 5.07
N GLU A 13 -20.17 1.74 6.05
CA GLU A 13 -21.00 2.91 6.41
C GLU A 13 -21.33 3.80 5.20
N GLN A 14 -22.53 3.85 4.63
CA GLN A 14 -22.78 4.54 3.34
C GLN A 14 -22.72 6.07 3.38
N ASN A 15 -22.79 6.71 4.55
CA ASN A 15 -22.73 8.16 4.66
C ASN A 15 -21.30 8.70 4.45
N THR A 16 -21.09 9.47 3.39
CA THR A 16 -19.77 10.04 3.02
C THR A 16 -19.19 10.95 4.10
N THR A 17 -20.02 11.72 4.82
CA THR A 17 -19.57 12.56 5.94
C THR A 17 -19.04 11.71 7.10
N ARG A 18 -19.69 10.58 7.41
CA ARG A 18 -19.24 9.64 8.46
C ARG A 18 -17.97 8.87 8.06
N ARG A 19 -17.67 8.76 6.76
CA ARG A 19 -16.43 8.15 6.23
C ARG A 19 -15.22 9.10 6.17
N ARG A 20 -15.37 10.38 6.54
CA ARG A 20 -14.26 11.35 6.44
C ARG A 20 -13.07 10.99 7.35
N GLY A 21 -11.89 11.42 6.95
CA GLY A 21 -10.62 11.24 7.66
C GLY A 21 -9.69 10.21 7.00
N VAL A 22 -8.58 9.88 7.67
CA VAL A 22 -7.53 8.98 7.15
C VAL A 22 -7.62 7.57 7.76
N GLY A 23 -6.97 6.59 7.14
CA GLY A 23 -6.96 5.20 7.62
C GLY A 23 -8.13 4.36 7.12
N LEU A 24 -8.06 3.05 7.39
CA LEU A 24 -9.08 2.09 6.99
C LEU A 24 -10.40 2.34 7.73
N ARG A 25 -11.50 2.46 6.98
CA ARG A 25 -12.83 2.80 7.52
C ARG A 25 -13.80 1.62 7.60
N ALA A 26 -13.67 0.65 6.70
CA ALA A 26 -14.46 -0.57 6.70
C ALA A 26 -13.82 -1.60 5.75
N VAL A 27 -14.13 -2.87 5.96
CA VAL A 27 -13.73 -3.99 5.09
C VAL A 27 -14.97 -4.83 4.82
N ASN A 28 -15.21 -5.15 3.55
CA ASN A 28 -16.17 -6.17 3.16
C ASN A 28 -15.39 -7.35 2.54
N PRO A 29 -15.15 -8.44 3.28
CA PRO A 29 -14.34 -9.56 2.81
C PRO A 29 -14.90 -10.25 1.56
N GLU A 30 -16.22 -10.27 1.39
CA GLU A 30 -16.89 -10.89 0.23
C GLU A 30 -16.69 -10.10 -1.07
N ARG A 31 -16.35 -8.81 -0.95
CA ARG A 31 -16.19 -7.90 -2.09
C ARG A 31 -14.76 -7.43 -2.31
N ALA A 32 -13.93 -7.50 -1.27
CA ALA A 32 -12.54 -7.10 -1.37
C ALA A 32 -11.70 -8.19 -2.01
N SER A 33 -10.69 -7.78 -2.79
CA SER A 33 -9.71 -8.73 -3.29
C SER A 33 -8.88 -9.27 -2.11
N PRO A 34 -8.73 -10.59 -1.98
CA PRO A 34 -7.88 -11.17 -0.94
C PRO A 34 -6.41 -10.84 -1.20
N GLY A 35 -5.59 -10.79 -0.15
CA GLY A 35 -4.15 -10.61 -0.24
C GLY A 35 -3.65 -9.32 0.40
N PHE A 36 -2.61 -8.75 -0.20
CA PHE A 36 -1.86 -7.62 0.35
C PHE A 36 -1.78 -6.45 -0.63
N THR A 37 -1.68 -5.25 -0.09
CA THR A 37 -1.37 -4.03 -0.85
C THR A 37 0.10 -3.68 -0.65
N LEU A 38 0.86 -3.62 -1.75
CA LEU A 38 2.21 -3.07 -1.75
C LEU A 38 2.15 -1.56 -1.96
N PHE A 39 2.71 -0.78 -1.04
CA PHE A 39 2.65 0.67 -1.07
C PHE A 39 4.02 1.31 -0.83
N ALA A 40 4.45 2.16 -1.76
CA ALA A 40 5.69 2.94 -1.66
C ALA A 40 5.37 4.44 -1.80
N PRO A 41 5.54 5.27 -0.74
CA PRO A 41 5.29 6.70 -0.81
C PRO A 41 6.21 7.39 -1.82
N LEU A 42 5.62 7.95 -2.88
CA LEU A 42 6.39 8.38 -4.05
C LEU A 42 7.18 9.68 -3.86
N ILE A 43 6.48 10.74 -3.46
CA ILE A 43 7.04 12.10 -3.38
C ILE A 43 7.65 12.29 -1.99
N TRP A 44 8.93 12.72 -1.94
CA TRP A 44 9.70 12.84 -0.69
C TRP A 44 9.82 11.55 0.13
N GLY A 45 9.58 10.39 -0.49
CA GLY A 45 9.71 9.10 0.17
C GLY A 45 11.16 8.82 0.58
N ASP A 46 11.33 8.30 1.78
CA ASP A 46 12.59 7.89 2.40
C ASP A 46 13.05 6.48 1.99
N GLY A 47 12.47 5.93 0.93
CA GLY A 47 12.75 4.56 0.46
C GLY A 47 11.98 3.47 1.22
N LYS A 48 11.03 3.82 2.10
CA LYS A 48 10.19 2.80 2.75
C LYS A 48 9.14 2.23 1.80
N VAL A 49 9.02 0.91 1.83
CA VAL A 49 7.97 0.16 1.12
C VAL A 49 7.22 -0.68 2.14
N TYR A 50 5.90 -0.56 2.14
CA TYR A 50 5.01 -1.23 3.08
C TYR A 50 4.25 -2.35 2.38
N LEU A 51 4.15 -3.49 3.06
CA LEU A 51 3.16 -4.50 2.75
C LEU A 51 2.02 -4.37 3.76
N VAL A 52 0.82 -4.09 3.27
CA VAL A 52 -0.37 -3.84 4.09
C VAL A 52 -1.38 -4.96 3.87
N ASP A 53 -1.86 -5.57 4.94
CA ASP A 53 -2.93 -6.57 4.87
C ASP A 53 -4.31 -5.93 4.59
N LEU A 54 -5.32 -6.77 4.38
CA LEU A 54 -6.68 -6.30 4.11
C LEU A 54 -7.31 -5.50 5.28
N HIS A 55 -6.81 -5.70 6.49
CA HIS A 55 -7.24 -5.01 7.70
C HIS A 55 -6.46 -3.71 7.96
N GLY A 56 -5.60 -3.29 7.02
CA GLY A 56 -4.85 -2.05 7.10
C GLY A 56 -3.63 -2.13 8.01
N ASN A 57 -3.23 -3.32 8.45
CA ASN A 57 -2.02 -3.50 9.25
C ASN A 57 -0.81 -3.59 8.33
N VAL A 58 0.28 -2.90 8.71
CA VAL A 58 1.58 -3.10 8.07
C VAL A 58 2.14 -4.43 8.56
N VAL A 59 2.20 -5.43 7.67
CA VAL A 59 2.69 -6.78 7.99
C VAL A 59 4.17 -6.95 7.66
N HIS A 60 4.72 -6.10 6.80
CA HIS A 60 6.15 -6.09 6.49
C HIS A 60 6.59 -4.70 6.01
N THR A 61 7.86 -4.35 6.22
CA THR A 61 8.47 -3.10 5.73
C THR A 61 9.84 -3.37 5.16
N TRP A 62 10.11 -2.88 3.96
CA TRP A 62 11.45 -2.79 3.40
C TRP A 62 11.97 -1.35 3.55
N ASN A 63 13.26 -1.23 3.90
CA ASN A 63 13.98 0.04 3.88
C ASN A 63 14.93 0.03 2.70
N MET A 64 14.58 0.74 1.62
CA MET A 64 15.37 0.78 0.41
C MET A 64 16.40 1.91 0.45
N PRO A 65 17.58 1.73 -0.16
CA PRO A 65 18.62 2.76 -0.16
C PRO A 65 18.30 3.96 -1.07
N TYR A 66 17.22 3.89 -1.88
CA TYR A 66 16.85 4.91 -2.85
C TYR A 66 15.36 5.25 -2.78
N PRO A 67 14.95 6.50 -3.07
CA PRO A 67 13.54 6.86 -3.23
C PRO A 67 12.85 6.06 -4.35
N PRO A 68 11.52 5.86 -4.30
CA PRO A 68 10.82 5.02 -5.28
C PRO A 68 10.77 5.65 -6.67
N GLY A 69 10.98 4.81 -7.68
CA GLY A 69 11.07 5.12 -9.11
C GLY A 69 9.85 4.67 -9.91
N LEU A 70 8.65 5.00 -9.40
CA LEU A 70 7.34 4.81 -10.04
C LEU A 70 6.88 3.36 -10.33
N SER A 71 7.73 2.36 -10.14
CA SER A 71 7.36 0.96 -10.38
C SER A 71 7.99 0.01 -9.34
N GLY A 72 7.25 -1.04 -9.03
CA GLY A 72 7.67 -2.11 -8.13
C GLY A 72 6.54 -3.13 -7.97
N TYR A 73 6.89 -4.39 -7.73
CA TYR A 73 5.93 -5.47 -7.53
C TYR A 73 6.55 -6.58 -6.68
N LEU A 74 5.68 -7.46 -6.14
CA LEU A 74 6.12 -8.69 -5.51
C LEU A 74 6.11 -9.83 -6.53
N THR A 75 7.20 -10.59 -6.57
CA THR A 75 7.24 -11.86 -7.28
C THR A 75 6.34 -12.89 -6.58
N GLU A 76 6.01 -13.99 -7.25
CA GLU A 76 5.24 -15.11 -6.66
C GLU A 76 5.90 -15.70 -5.40
N ARG A 77 7.24 -15.58 -5.29
CA ARG A 77 8.01 -16.03 -4.12
C ARG A 77 7.99 -15.03 -2.96
N GLY A 78 7.39 -13.86 -3.13
CA GLY A 78 7.36 -12.80 -2.12
C GLY A 78 8.61 -11.90 -2.09
N THR A 79 9.51 -12.02 -3.08
CA THR A 79 10.65 -11.10 -3.22
C THR A 79 10.17 -9.78 -3.84
N LEU A 80 10.60 -8.66 -3.25
CA LEU A 80 10.34 -7.31 -3.76
C LEU A 80 11.22 -6.99 -4.97
N PHE A 81 10.58 -6.68 -6.10
CA PHE A 81 11.18 -5.96 -7.20
C PHE A 81 10.87 -4.47 -7.06
N TYR A 82 11.89 -3.61 -7.09
CA TYR A 82 11.75 -2.19 -6.78
C TYR A 82 12.65 -1.33 -7.66
N ASN A 83 12.05 -0.39 -8.39
CA ASN A 83 12.81 0.62 -9.10
C ASN A 83 13.14 1.78 -8.15
N GLY A 84 14.42 2.07 -8.00
CA GLY A 84 14.92 3.22 -7.22
C GLY A 84 15.26 4.40 -8.12
N ARG A 85 15.02 5.63 -7.64
CA ARG A 85 15.50 6.85 -8.29
C ARG A 85 16.94 7.12 -7.88
N THR A 86 17.83 7.20 -8.87
CA THR A 86 19.23 7.56 -8.66
C THR A 86 19.38 9.06 -8.34
N SER A 87 20.32 9.37 -7.45
CA SER A 87 20.63 10.73 -6.99
C SER A 87 21.55 11.51 -7.94
N GLU A 88 21.43 11.31 -9.25
CA GLU A 88 22.29 11.99 -10.23
C GLU A 88 22.04 13.51 -10.28
N GLU A 89 23.08 14.33 -10.35
CA GLU A 89 22.92 15.77 -10.60
C GLU A 89 22.60 16.02 -12.08
N SER A 90 21.37 15.74 -12.47
CA SER A 90 20.81 16.04 -13.79
C SER A 90 19.65 17.01 -13.65
N PHE A 91 19.43 17.86 -14.66
CA PHE A 91 18.27 18.77 -14.71
C PHE A 91 16.93 18.01 -14.52
N LEU A 92 16.89 16.73 -14.90
CA LEU A 92 15.72 15.86 -14.75
C LEU A 92 15.41 15.52 -13.29
N ASN A 93 16.39 15.59 -12.38
CA ASN A 93 16.20 15.27 -10.96
C ASN A 93 15.40 16.33 -10.19
N ARG A 94 15.09 17.47 -10.82
CA ARG A 94 14.22 18.51 -10.24
C ARG A 94 12.73 18.22 -10.41
N PHE A 95 12.36 17.20 -11.18
CA PHE A 95 10.97 16.87 -11.46
C PHE A 95 10.52 15.58 -10.74
N PRO A 96 9.29 15.53 -10.20
CA PRO A 96 8.81 14.39 -9.42
C PRO A 96 8.44 13.16 -10.25
N PHE A 97 8.55 13.22 -11.59
CA PHE A 97 8.03 12.21 -12.52
C PHE A 97 9.10 11.23 -13.06
N LYS A 98 10.30 11.17 -12.47
CA LYS A 98 11.35 10.23 -12.94
C LYS A 98 10.92 8.79 -12.63
N GLY A 99 10.50 8.05 -13.66
CA GLY A 99 10.38 6.60 -13.60
C GLY A 99 11.74 5.97 -13.77
N GLY A 100 12.02 4.91 -13.01
CA GLY A 100 13.14 4.03 -13.34
C GLY A 100 12.82 3.29 -14.64
N VAL A 101 13.83 3.11 -15.49
CA VAL A 101 13.76 2.16 -16.62
C VAL A 101 13.79 0.75 -16.06
#